data_AF-A0A2H5V4C7-F1
#
_entry.id   AF-A0A2H5V4C7-F1
#
_cell.length_a   1.000
_cell.length_b   1.000
_cell.length_c   1.000
_cell.angle_alpha   90.00
_cell.angle_beta   90.00
_cell.angle_gamma   90.00
#
_symmetry.space_group_name_H-M   'P 1'
#
loop_
_entity.id
_entity.type
_entity.pdbx_description
1 polymer ?
#
loop_
_entity_poly.entity_id
_entity_poly.type
_entity_poly.pdbx_seq_one_letter_code
_entity_poly.pdbx_strand_id
1 'polypeptide(L)' 'MVREVKELREKSVDELREELDAARTELRNLKVKLQMAGQGENTSNIRNLKRRIARILTILNEKQLEKK' A
#
# COMPACT_ATOMS: atom_id res chain seq x y z
N MET A 1 -12.11 -3.37 -3.91
CA MET A 1 -11.21 -2.23 -4.19
C MET A 1 -11.87 -0.87 -3.98
N VAL A 2 -13.13 -0.62 -4.40
CA VAL A 2 -13.78 0.70 -4.23
C VAL A 2 -13.96 1.11 -2.75
N ARG A 3 -14.21 0.14 -1.86
CA ARG A 3 -14.38 0.37 -0.42
C ARG A 3 -13.07 0.82 0.26
N GLU A 4 -11.96 0.16 -0.06
CA GLU A 4 -10.61 0.46 0.45
C GLU A 4 -10.21 1.93 0.18
N VAL A 5 -10.48 2.46 -1.02
CA VAL A 5 -10.12 3.86 -1.35
C VAL A 5 -10.91 4.87 -0.52
N LYS A 6 -12.20 4.60 -0.24
CA LYS A 6 -13.02 5.47 0.61
C LYS A 6 -12.48 5.49 2.05
N GLU A 7 -12.18 4.32 2.60
CA GLU A 7 -11.60 4.18 3.94
C GLU A 7 -10.24 4.88 4.06
N LEU A 8 -9.39 4.81 3.01
CA LEU A 8 -8.12 5.55 2.98
C LEU A 8 -8.31 7.07 2.96
N ARG A 9 -9.37 7.59 2.35
CA ARG A 9 -9.62 9.04 2.29
C ARG A 9 -10.10 9.60 3.64
N GLU A 10 -10.85 8.81 4.40
CA GLU A 10 -11.35 9.15 5.73
C GLU A 10 -10.24 9.20 6.79
N LYS A 11 -9.11 8.50 6.57
CA LYS A 11 -7.96 8.51 7.47
C LYS A 11 -7.22 9.84 7.50
N SER A 12 -6.58 10.10 8.64
CA SER A 12 -5.64 11.20 8.82
C SER A 12 -4.34 10.97 8.05
N VAL A 13 -3.55 12.04 7.89
CA VAL A 13 -2.26 11.97 7.19
C VAL A 13 -1.27 11.05 7.93
N ASP A 14 -1.28 11.06 9.26
CA ASP A 14 -0.37 10.25 10.06
C ASP A 14 -0.76 8.75 10.00
N GLU A 15 -2.04 8.42 10.10
CA GLU A 15 -2.53 7.05 9.89
C GLU A 15 -2.19 6.52 8.48
N LEU A 16 -2.29 7.37 7.46
CA LEU A 16 -1.91 7.00 6.08
C LEU A 16 -0.41 6.73 5.95
N ARG A 17 0.44 7.44 6.70
CA ARG A 17 1.88 7.19 6.73
C ARG A 17 2.20 5.87 7.42
N GLU A 18 1.54 5.58 8.54
CA GLU A 18 1.69 4.30 9.23
C GLU A 18 1.26 3.12 8.34
N GLU A 19 0.12 3.24 7.66
CA GLU A 19 -0.34 2.21 6.72
C GLU A 19 0.60 2.05 5.52
N LEU A 20 1.19 3.14 5.04
CA LEU A 20 2.18 3.09 3.96
C LEU A 20 3.40 2.27 4.37
N ASP A 21 3.91 2.48 5.59
CA ASP A 21 5.09 1.79 6.10
C ASP A 21 4.80 0.32 6.42
N ALA A 22 3.60 0.02 6.94
CA ALA A 22 3.13 -1.34 7.11
C ALA A 22 3.05 -2.08 5.75
N ALA A 23 2.41 -1.47 4.75
CA ALA A 23 2.28 -2.05 3.41
C ALA A 23 3.65 -2.24 2.71
N ARG A 24 4.58 -1.31 2.89
CA ARG A 24 5.96 -1.45 2.37
C ARG A 24 6.70 -2.60 3.03
N THR A 25 6.53 -2.77 4.34
CA THR A 25 7.16 -3.86 5.11
C THR A 25 6.62 -5.21 4.67
N GLU A 26 5.30 -5.33 4.54
CA GLU A 26 4.65 -6.53 4.03
C GLU A 26 5.11 -6.87 2.60
N LEU A 27 5.23 -5.87 1.73
CA LEU A 27 5.76 -6.05 0.38
C LEU A 27 7.20 -6.58 0.37
N ARG A 28 8.07 -6.11 1.28
CA ARG A 28 9.44 -6.64 1.42
C ARG A 28 9.41 -8.10 1.84
N ASN A 29 8.61 -8.44 2.84
CA ASN A 29 8.47 -9.82 3.33
C ASN A 29 7.97 -10.76 2.23
N LEU A 30 6.98 -10.34 1.43
CA LEU A 30 6.51 -11.13 0.28
C LEU A 30 7.56 -11.31 -0.81
N LYS A 31 8.36 -10.28 -1.09
CA LYS A 31 9.46 -10.38 -2.06
C LYS A 31 10.54 -11.37 -1.60
N VAL A 32 10.93 -11.33 -0.32
CA VAL A 32 11.89 -12.27 0.24
C VAL A 32 11.34 -13.70 0.19
N LYS A 33 10.07 -13.89 0.59
CA LYS A 33 9.39 -15.20 0.47
C LYS A 33 9.38 -15.71 -0.97
N LEU A 34 9.08 -14.86 -1.94
CA LEU A 34 9.08 -15.24 -3.36
C LEU A 34 10.48 -15.62 -3.86
N GLN A 35 11.52 -14.94 -3.38
CA GLN A 35 12.91 -15.26 -3.71
C GLN A 35 13.34 -16.62 -3.13
N MET A 36 12.85 -16.98 -1.94
CA MET A 36 13.18 -18.24 -1.27
C MET A 36 12.35 -19.43 -1.74
N ALA A 37 11.08 -19.23 -2.12
CA ALA A 37 10.14 -20.31 -2.37
C ALA A 37 10.25 -20.99 -3.76
N GLY A 38 11.07 -20.46 -4.68
CA GLY A 38 11.02 -20.89 -6.08
C GLY A 38 9.69 -20.51 -6.75
N GLN A 39 9.68 -20.38 -8.08
CA GLN A 39 8.52 -19.91 -8.85
C GLN A 39 7.23 -20.66 -8.48
N GLY A 40 6.18 -19.94 -8.05
CA GLY A 40 4.83 -20.51 -7.99
C GLY A 40 3.82 -19.77 -7.12
N GLU A 41 4.24 -19.21 -5.99
CA GLU A 41 3.26 -18.78 -4.98
C GLU A 41 3.29 -17.27 -4.70
N ASN A 42 2.10 -16.65 -4.69
CA ASN A 42 1.79 -15.31 -4.16
C ASN A 42 2.15 -14.07 -5.00
N THR A 43 2.32 -14.17 -6.32
CA THR A 43 2.55 -12.99 -7.19
C THR A 43 1.34 -12.03 -7.24
N SER A 44 0.12 -12.55 -7.12
CA SER A 44 -1.12 -11.75 -7.06
C SER A 44 -1.17 -10.82 -5.85
N ASN A 45 -0.68 -11.28 -4.70
CA ASN A 45 -0.66 -10.48 -3.46
C ASN A 45 0.33 -9.32 -3.56
N ILE A 46 1.48 -9.53 -4.19
CA ILE A 46 2.45 -8.48 -4.50
C ILE A 46 1.81 -7.40 -5.38
N ARG A 47 1.04 -7.77 -6.40
CA ARG A 47 0.35 -6.81 -7.28
C ARG A 47 -0.69 -5.99 -6.51
N ASN A 48 -1.45 -6.62 -5.62
CA ASN A 48 -2.44 -5.94 -4.79
C ASN A 48 -1.79 -4.97 -3.80
N LEU A 49 -0.71 -5.38 -3.13
CA LEU A 49 0.05 -4.51 -2.22
C LEU A 49 0.68 -3.31 -2.94
N LYS A 50 1.27 -3.51 -4.12
CA LYS A 50 1.78 -2.40 -4.94
C LYS A 50 0.69 -1.38 -5.28
N ARG A 51 -0.52 -1.85 -5.61
CA ARG A 51 -1.68 -0.98 -5.88
C ARG A 51 -2.15 -0.25 -4.63
N ARG A 52 -2.19 -0.90 -3.47
CA ARG A 52 -2.53 -0.26 -2.19
C ARG A 52 -1.54 0.86 -1.85
N ILE A 53 -0.24 0.59 -1.95
CA ILE A 53 0.82 1.59 -1.76
C ILE A 53 0.63 2.78 -2.70
N ALA A 54 0.39 2.54 -3.99
CA ALA A 54 0.17 3.60 -4.96
C ALA A 54 -1.03 4.49 -4.59
N ARG A 55 -2.15 3.89 -4.15
CA ARG A 55 -3.36 4.63 -3.72
C ARG A 55 -3.10 5.51 -2.50
N ILE A 56 -2.41 4.97 -1.49
CA ILE A 56 -2.05 5.72 -0.27
C ILE A 56 -1.20 6.93 -0.65
N LEU A 57 -0.19 6.74 -1.51
CA LEU A 57 0.66 7.84 -2.00
C LEU A 57 -0.14 8.89 -2.77
N THR A 58 -1.09 8.48 -3.61
CA THR A 58 -1.98 9.41 -4.32
C THR A 58 -2.80 10.24 -3.35
N ILE A 59 -3.44 9.62 -2.35
CA ILE A 59 -4.28 10.32 -1.37
C ILE A 59 -3.44 11.25 -0.48
N LEU A 60 -2.24 10.82 -0.07
CA LEU A 60 -1.31 11.68 0.66
C LEU A 60 -0.95 12.93 -0.16
N ASN A 61 -0.71 12.77 -1.46
CA ASN A 61 -0.44 13.89 -2.35
C ASN A 61 -1.67 14.79 -2.56
N GLU A 62 -2.86 14.21 -2.72
CA GLU A 62 -4.13 14.96 -2.77
C GLU A 62 -4.29 15.83 -1.51
N LYS A 63 -4.15 15.24 -0.31
CA LYS A 63 -4.23 15.95 0.98
C LYS A 63 -3.14 17.01 1.15
N GLN A 64 -1.96 16.81 0.56
CA GLN A 64 -0.87 17.78 0.62
C GLN A 64 -1.13 18.99 -0.31
N LEU A 65 -1.76 18.76 -1.46
CA LEU A 65 -2.16 19.82 -2.39
C LEU A 65 -3.35 20.64 -1.85
N GLU A 66 -4.31 20.01 -1.16
CA GLU A 66 -5.45 20.70 -0.53
C GLU A 66 -5.04 21.64 0.62
N LYS A 67 -3.92 21.35 1.29
CA LYS A 67 -3.38 22.18 2.38
C LYS A 67 -2.61 23.42 1.88
N LYS A 68 -2.43 23.56 0.57
CA LYS A 68 -1.60 24.59 -0.05
C LYS A 68 -2.47 25.71 -0.64
#